data_AF-A0A7C7Z3H2-F1
#
_entry.id   AF-A0A7C7Z3H2-F1
#
_cell.length_a   1.000
_cell.length_b   1.000
_cell.length_c   1.000
_cell.angle_alpha   90.00
_cell.angle_beta   90.00
_cell.angle_gamma   90.00
#
_symmetry.space_group_name_H-M   'P 1'
#
loop_
_entity.id
_entity.type
_entity.pdbx_description
1 polymer ?
#
loop_
_entity_poly.entity_id
_entity_poly.type
_entity_poly.pdbx_seq_one_letter_code
_entity_poly.pdbx_strand_id
1 'polypeptide(L)'
;MMSGGPIIEYLRNWCGERLNTLCFVGYQAEGTLGRRLRDGFKDVPISDGGRGTDMVRVECDLVIIDGMSGHSDRRQLMEYVNQMNPKPRFIILHHGDAKIANQFRQGLRETYRIRTVTPSNLETLRLV
;
A
#
# COMPACT_ATOMS: atom_id res chain seq x y z
N MET A 1 -1.66 -5.73 -7.38
CA MET A 1 -1.56 -4.28 -7.67
C MET A 1 -1.49 -3.98 -9.17
N MET A 2 -2.00 -4.88 -10.02
CA MET A 2 -2.04 -4.68 -11.48
C MET A 2 -0.66 -4.43 -12.10
N SER A 3 0.38 -5.12 -11.60
CA SER A 3 1.72 -5.06 -12.18
C SER A 3 1.91 -6.06 -13.34
N GLY A 4 0.92 -6.93 -13.58
CA GLY A 4 0.96 -8.00 -14.56
C GLY A 4 -0.13 -9.03 -14.33
N GLY A 5 -0.13 -10.11 -15.12
CA GLY A 5 -1.08 -11.21 -15.04
C GLY A 5 -2.45 -10.90 -15.68
N PRO A 6 -3.43 -11.80 -15.54
CA PRO A 6 -4.71 -11.74 -16.26
C PRO A 6 -5.51 -10.46 -16.04
N ILE A 7 -5.35 -9.82 -14.87
CA ILE A 7 -6.02 -8.56 -14.53
C ILE A 7 -5.75 -7.43 -15.52
N ILE A 8 -4.58 -7.43 -16.17
CA ILE A 8 -4.24 -6.44 -17.20
C ILE A 8 -5.14 -6.59 -18.43
N GLU A 9 -5.40 -7.83 -18.84
CA GLU A 9 -6.26 -8.12 -19.99
C GLU A 9 -7.71 -7.76 -19.68
N TYR A 10 -8.21 -8.12 -18.49
CA TYR A 10 -9.54 -7.70 -18.05
C TYR A 10 -9.66 -6.18 -18.00
N LEU A 11 -8.67 -5.48 -17.45
CA LEU A 11 -8.68 -4.01 -17.42
C LEU A 11 -8.76 -3.45 -18.85
N ARG A 12 -7.87 -3.89 -19.75
CA ARG A 12 -7.82 -3.42 -21.15
C ARG A 12 -9.19 -3.52 -21.83
N ASN A 13 -9.89 -4.63 -21.65
CA ASN A 13 -11.15 -4.90 -22.34
C ASN A 13 -12.37 -4.27 -21.67
N TRP A 14 -12.36 -4.10 -20.34
CA TRP A 14 -13.58 -3.78 -19.59
C TRP A 14 -13.61 -2.38 -18.99
N CYS A 15 -12.47 -1.69 -18.91
CA CYS A 15 -12.41 -0.41 -18.20
C CYS A 15 -13.04 0.76 -18.95
N GLY A 16 -13.26 0.66 -20.27
CA GLY A 16 -13.97 1.68 -21.04
C GLY A 16 -15.49 1.65 -20.86
N GLU A 17 -16.03 0.59 -20.25
CA GLU A 17 -17.47 0.42 -20.07
C GLU A 17 -17.93 0.96 -18.72
N ARG A 18 -18.83 1.95 -18.76
CA ARG A 18 -19.32 2.67 -17.57
C ARG A 18 -20.18 1.84 -16.63
N LEU A 19 -20.70 0.71 -17.11
CA LEU A 19 -21.50 -0.23 -16.30
C LEU A 19 -20.61 -1.16 -15.46
N ASN A 20 -19.30 -1.20 -15.72
CA ASN A 20 -18.36 -2.02 -14.97
C ASN A 20 -17.85 -1.28 -13.74
N THR A 21 -17.33 -2.04 -12.78
CA THR A 21 -16.69 -1.51 -11.57
C THR A 21 -15.39 -2.25 -11.30
N LEU A 22 -14.32 -1.50 -11.05
CA LEU A 22 -13.05 -2.03 -10.56
C LEU A 22 -12.94 -1.78 -9.04
N CYS A 23 -12.89 -2.88 -8.29
CA CYS A 23 -12.79 -2.84 -6.83
C CYS A 23 -11.35 -3.07 -6.35
N PHE A 24 -10.79 -2.10 -5.63
CA PHE A 24 -9.52 -2.23 -4.92
C PHE A 24 -9.76 -2.69 -3.48
N VAL A 25 -9.30 -3.89 -3.14
CA VAL A 25 -9.55 -4.51 -1.83
C VAL A 25 -8.33 -4.50 -0.89
N GLY A 26 -7.22 -3.92 -1.35
CA GLY A 26 -5.96 -3.93 -0.61
C GLY A 26 -5.03 -2.80 -1.01
N TYR A 27 -3.93 -2.67 -0.27
CA TYR A 27 -2.93 -1.65 -0.49
C TYR A 27 -2.38 -1.71 -1.93
N GLN A 28 -2.15 -0.53 -2.51
CA GLN A 28 -1.53 -0.37 -3.83
C GLN A 28 -0.20 0.35 -3.64
N ALA A 29 0.90 -0.37 -3.89
CA ALA A 29 2.25 0.15 -3.75
C ALA A 29 2.53 1.26 -4.76
N GLU A 30 3.36 2.22 -4.35
CA GLU A 30 3.85 3.26 -5.24
C GLU A 30 4.52 2.67 -6.49
N GLY A 31 4.34 3.35 -7.63
CA GLY A 31 4.84 2.90 -8.92
C GLY A 31 3.99 1.83 -9.61
N THR A 32 2.98 1.25 -8.95
CA THR A 32 2.08 0.28 -9.59
C THR A 32 0.96 0.94 -10.39
N LEU A 33 0.47 0.24 -11.41
CA LEU A 33 -0.71 0.69 -12.19
C LEU A 33 -1.94 0.84 -11.29
N GLY A 34 -2.16 -0.10 -10.37
CA GLY A 34 -3.28 -0.02 -9.43
C GLY A 34 -3.23 1.24 -8.56
N ARG A 35 -2.03 1.70 -8.18
CA ARG A 35 -1.87 2.95 -7.44
C ARG A 35 -2.22 4.18 -8.28
N ARG A 36 -1.77 4.24 -9.54
CA ARG A 36 -2.15 5.32 -10.47
C ARG A 36 -3.66 5.43 -10.64
N LEU A 37 -4.33 4.29 -10.86
CA LEU A 37 -5.79 4.27 -10.98
C LEU A 37 -6.47 4.75 -9.70
N ARG A 38 -6.01 4.27 -8.53
CA ARG A 38 -6.53 4.69 -7.23
C ARG A 38 -6.34 6.19 -6.98
N ASP A 39 -5.24 6.77 -7.46
CA ASP A 39 -4.95 8.20 -7.34
C ASP A 39 -5.74 9.06 -8.35
N GLY A 40 -6.63 8.44 -9.15
CA GLY A 40 -7.61 9.12 -10.01
C GLY A 40 -7.19 9.32 -11.46
N PHE A 41 -6.08 8.72 -11.89
CA PHE A 41 -5.64 8.79 -13.29
C PHE A 41 -6.62 7.99 -14.17
N LYS A 42 -7.23 8.68 -15.14
CA LYS A 42 -8.18 8.07 -16.08
C LYS A 42 -7.53 7.55 -17.35
N ASP A 43 -6.36 8.04 -17.71
CA ASP A 43 -5.58 7.53 -18.84
C ASP A 43 -4.34 6.84 -18.31
N VAL A 44 -4.23 5.54 -18.53
CA VAL A 44 -3.13 4.74 -18.00
C VAL A 44 -2.41 3.95 -19.09
N PRO A 45 -1.06 3.89 -19.03
CA PRO A 45 -0.29 3.07 -19.95
C PRO A 45 -0.41 1.60 -19.59
N ILE A 46 -0.77 0.77 -20.56
CA ILE A 46 -0.76 -0.69 -20.46
C ILE A 46 0.21 -1.25 -21.51
N SER A 47 1.23 -1.99 -21.04
CA SER A 47 2.21 -2.64 -21.90
C SER A 47 1.72 -4.03 -22.32
N ASP A 48 1.82 -4.34 -23.62
CA ASP A 48 1.46 -5.64 -24.19
C ASP A 48 2.67 -6.56 -24.37
N GLY A 49 3.44 -6.78 -23.31
CA GLY A 49 4.44 -7.86 -23.22
C GLY A 49 5.49 -7.95 -24.35
N GLY A 50 5.67 -6.91 -25.16
CA GLY A 50 6.52 -6.92 -26.35
C GLY A 50 5.97 -6.19 -27.59
N ARG A 51 4.68 -5.82 -27.64
CA ARG A 51 4.07 -5.15 -28.81
C ARG A 51 3.94 -3.62 -28.73
N GLY A 52 4.24 -3.03 -27.57
CA GLY A 52 4.13 -1.59 -27.36
C GLY A 52 3.44 -1.24 -26.05
N THR A 53 3.18 0.05 -25.84
CA THR A 53 2.42 0.58 -24.71
C THR A 53 1.22 1.35 -25.25
N ASP A 54 0.02 0.88 -24.91
CA ASP A 54 -1.22 1.54 -25.28
C ASP A 54 -1.70 2.43 -24.11
N MET A 55 -2.19 3.62 -24.44
CA MET A 55 -2.89 4.45 -23.47
C MET A 55 -4.35 4.02 -23.43
N VAL A 56 -4.80 3.53 -22.27
CA VAL A 56 -6.15 3.05 -22.07
C VAL A 56 -6.93 4.03 -21.20
N ARG A 57 -8.10 4.45 -21.70
CA ARG A 57 -9.05 5.30 -20.99
C ARG A 57 -9.93 4.46 -20.07
N VAL A 58 -9.96 4.82 -18.80
CA VAL A 58 -10.78 4.21 -17.75
C VAL A 58 -12.02 5.06 -17.52
N GLU A 59 -13.17 4.49 -17.86
CA GLU A 59 -14.50 5.08 -17.67
C GLU A 59 -15.38 4.30 -16.68
N CYS A 60 -14.98 3.08 -16.32
CA CYS A 60 -15.65 2.27 -15.30
C CYS A 60 -15.52 2.89 -13.91
N ASP A 61 -16.43 2.52 -13.02
CA ASP A 61 -16.41 3.02 -11.64
C ASP A 61 -15.22 2.42 -10.87
N LEU A 62 -14.57 3.26 -10.06
CA LEU A 62 -13.47 2.83 -9.18
C LEU A 62 -13.94 2.86 -7.72
N VAL A 63 -13.92 1.71 -7.07
CA VAL A 63 -14.33 1.57 -5.66
C VAL A 63 -13.15 1.04 -4.84
N ILE A 64 -12.96 1.62 -3.65
CA ILE A 64 -11.98 1.13 -2.67
C ILE A 64 -12.77 0.49 -1.55
N ILE A 65 -12.47 -0.79 -1.27
CA ILE A 65 -13.04 -1.54 -0.16
C ILE A 65 -11.96 -1.70 0.89
N ASP A 66 -12.02 -0.86 1.92
CA ASP A 66 -11.16 -0.95 3.08
C ASP A 66 -11.60 -2.11 3.99
N GLY A 67 -10.63 -2.81 4.58
CA GLY A 67 -10.88 -3.91 5.52
C GLY A 67 -10.57 -5.32 5.02
N MET A 68 -10.22 -5.49 3.74
CA MET A 68 -9.86 -6.81 3.16
C MET A 68 -8.37 -6.97 2.85
N SER A 69 -7.52 -6.05 3.30
CA SER A 69 -6.09 -6.02 2.93
C SER A 69 -5.23 -7.09 3.60
N GLY A 70 -5.73 -7.73 4.67
CA GLY A 70 -4.96 -8.65 5.51
C GLY A 70 -3.93 -7.97 6.43
N HIS A 71 -3.77 -6.63 6.35
CA HIS A 71 -2.89 -5.87 7.23
C HIS A 71 -3.66 -5.24 8.40
N SER A 72 -3.06 -5.26 9.58
CA SER A 72 -3.56 -4.53 10.74
C SER A 72 -3.61 -3.03 10.44
N ASP A 73 -4.74 -2.40 10.74
CA ASP A 73 -4.89 -0.95 10.68
C ASP A 73 -4.05 -0.25 11.77
N ARG A 74 -4.01 1.09 11.72
CA ARG A 74 -3.24 1.89 12.68
C ARG A 74 -3.66 1.62 14.13
N ARG A 75 -4.95 1.42 14.40
CA ARG A 75 -5.48 1.18 15.76
C ARG A 75 -5.06 -0.20 16.25
N GLN A 76 -5.18 -1.21 15.40
CA GLN A 76 -4.76 -2.58 15.67
C GLN A 76 -3.23 -2.66 15.90
N LEU A 77 -2.42 -1.91 15.14
CA LEU A 77 -0.97 -1.86 15.36
C LEU A 77 -0.58 -1.18 16.69
N MET A 78 -1.26 -0.10 17.08
CA MET A 78 -1.05 0.50 18.42
C MET A 78 -1.45 -0.49 19.51
N GLU A 79 -2.62 -1.12 19.36
CA GLU A 79 -3.12 -2.09 20.34
C GLU A 79 -2.21 -3.31 20.46
N TYR A 80 -1.62 -3.76 19.36
CA TYR A 80 -0.61 -4.83 19.38
C TYR A 80 0.57 -4.50 20.29
N VAL A 81 1.13 -3.28 20.19
CA VAL A 81 2.18 -2.81 21.11
C VAL A 81 1.65 -2.64 22.54
N ASN A 82 0.39 -2.23 22.69
CA ASN A 82 -0.27 -2.12 23.99
C ASN A 82 -0.42 -3.48 24.70
N GLN A 83 -0.59 -4.56 23.96
CA GLN A 83 -0.81 -5.89 24.53
C GLN A 83 0.47 -6.71 24.70
N MET A 84 1.61 -6.29 24.13
CA MET A 84 2.88 -6.99 24.31
C MET A 84 3.28 -7.10 25.79
N ASN A 85 3.62 -8.33 26.19
CA ASN A 85 4.19 -8.66 27.48
C ASN A 85 5.33 -9.69 27.29
N PRO A 86 6.57 -9.40 27.72
CA PRO A 86 7.02 -8.14 28.33
C PRO A 86 6.94 -6.96 27.36
N LYS A 87 6.84 -5.75 27.91
CA LYS A 87 6.87 -4.53 27.10
C LYS A 87 8.21 -4.38 26.39
N PRO A 88 8.25 -4.06 25.08
CA PRO A 88 9.49 -3.92 24.37
C PRO A 88 10.24 -2.67 24.83
N ARG A 89 11.57 -2.77 24.95
CA ARG A 89 12.44 -1.62 25.26
C ARG A 89 12.83 -0.82 24.01
N PHE A 90 12.69 -1.45 22.84
CA PHE A 90 13.07 -0.91 21.55
C PHE A 90 12.12 -1.46 20.48
N ILE A 91 11.67 -0.61 19.55
CA ILE A 91 10.79 -1.01 18.43
C ILE A 91 11.45 -0.59 17.11
N ILE A 92 11.52 -1.50 16.16
CA ILE A 92 11.98 -1.23 14.79
C ILE A 92 10.79 -1.34 13.87
N LEU A 93 10.49 -0.27 13.14
CA LEU A 93 9.44 -0.24 12.14
C LEU A 93 10.04 -0.47 10.75
N HIS A 94 9.37 -1.30 9.96
CA HIS A 94 9.72 -1.59 8.57
C HIS A 94 8.43 -1.78 7.75
N HIS A 95 8.58 -2.08 6.45
CA HIS A 95 7.48 -2.45 5.54
C HIS A 95 6.28 -1.47 5.57
N GLY A 96 6.59 -0.18 5.41
CA GLY A 96 5.58 0.86 5.23
C GLY A 96 6.19 2.05 4.50
N ASP A 97 5.34 2.84 3.85
CA ASP A 97 5.75 4.06 3.15
C ASP A 97 6.52 4.97 4.10
N ALA A 98 7.66 5.52 3.66
CA ALA A 98 8.61 6.22 4.54
C ALA A 98 7.96 7.32 5.39
N LYS A 99 7.01 8.08 4.81
CA LYS A 99 6.23 9.11 5.52
C LYS A 99 5.32 8.51 6.58
N ILE A 100 4.59 7.45 6.24
CA ILE A 100 3.64 6.78 7.14
C ILE A 100 4.38 6.07 8.28
N ALA A 101 5.48 5.39 7.97
CA ALA A 101 6.33 4.74 8.97
C ALA A 101 6.89 5.77 9.97
N ASN A 102 7.34 6.94 9.50
CA ASN A 102 7.81 8.01 10.37
C ASN A 102 6.70 8.61 11.26
N GLN A 103 5.49 8.80 10.72
CA GLN A 103 4.34 9.24 11.52
C GLN A 103 3.96 8.20 12.58
N PHE A 104 3.95 6.92 12.23
CA PHE A 104 3.68 5.85 13.17
C PHE A 104 4.77 5.73 14.24
N ARG A 105 6.05 5.89 13.86
CA ARG A 105 7.19 5.98 14.79
C ARG A 105 6.98 7.08 15.83
N GLN A 106 6.54 8.25 15.40
CA GLN A 106 6.26 9.37 16.29
C GLN A 106 5.13 9.02 17.27
N GLY A 107 4.01 8.48 16.76
CA GLY A 107 2.90 8.04 17.60
C GLY A 107 3.31 7.02 18.67
N LEU A 108 4.10 6.00 18.30
CA LEU A 108 4.59 5.01 19.26
C LEU A 108 5.49 5.63 20.36
N ARG A 109 6.39 6.56 19.97
CA ARG A 109 7.27 7.26 20.93
C ARG A 109 6.48 8.14 21.89
N GLU A 110 5.47 8.85 21.39
CA GLU A 110 4.64 9.75 22.20
C GLU A 110 3.75 8.98 23.18
N THR A 111 3.11 7.91 22.71
CA THR A 111 2.18 7.11 23.52
C THR A 111 2.90 6.22 24.54
N TYR A 112 3.90 5.44 24.11
CA TYR A 112 4.49 4.40 24.96
C TYR A 112 5.83 4.79 25.57
N ARG A 113 6.43 5.92 25.15
CA ARG A 113 7.78 6.35 25.57
C ARG A 113 8.87 5.30 25.29
N ILE A 114 8.65 4.44 24.30
CA ILE A 114 9.59 3.40 23.86
C ILE A 114 10.47 3.97 22.75
N ARG A 115 11.77 3.63 22.77
CA ARG A 115 12.68 4.02 21.68
C ARG A 115 12.27 3.29 20.39
N THR A 116 11.68 4.02 19.46
CA THR A 116 11.26 3.48 18.15
C THR A 116 12.12 4.04 17.01
N VAL A 117 12.55 3.21 16.06
CA VAL A 117 13.31 3.64 14.88
C VAL A 117 12.67 3.12 13.59
N THR A 118 12.96 3.80 12.48
CA THR A 118 12.57 3.43 11.11
C THR A 118 13.85 3.46 10.28
N PRO A 119 14.67 2.40 10.32
CA PRO A 119 15.95 2.40 9.64
C PRO A 119 15.77 2.50 8.12
N SER A 120 16.74 3.13 7.46
CA SER A 120 16.82 3.11 6.00
C SER A 120 17.31 1.76 5.49
N ASN A 121 17.06 1.45 4.23
CA ASN A 121 17.68 0.28 3.59
C ASN A 121 19.21 0.40 3.72
N LEU A 122 19.87 -0.71 4.06
CA LEU A 122 21.32 -0.81 4.31
C LEU A 122 21.81 -0.16 5.62
N GLU A 123 20.93 0.43 6.43
CA GLU A 123 21.30 0.90 7.77
C GLU A 123 21.49 -0.30 8.72
N THR A 124 22.54 -0.24 9.54
CA THR A 124 22.82 -1.27 10.56
C THR A 124 22.55 -0.72 11.94
N LEU A 125 21.72 -1.45 12.72
CA LEU A 125 21.39 -1.10 14.09
C LEU A 125 22.11 -2.03 15.07
N ARG A 126 22.82 -1.45 16.04
CA ARG A 126 23.36 -2.19 17.17
C ARG A 126 22.32 -2.27 18.28
N LEU A 127 21.99 -3.48 18.72
CA LEU A 127 20.94 -3.75 19.73
C LEU A 127 21.48 -3.95 21.14
N VAL A 128 22.81 -3.96 21.31
CA VAL A 128 23.54 -4.24 22.55
C VAL A 128 24.33 -3.05 23.06
#